data_AF-A0A2W6Y0U5-F1
#
_entry.id   AF-A0A2W6Y0U5-F1
#
_cell.length_a   1.000
_cell.length_b   1.000
_cell.length_c   1.000
_cell.angle_alpha   90.00
_cell.angle_beta   90.00
_cell.angle_gamma   90.00
#
_symmetry.space_group_name_H-M   'P 1'
#
loop_
_entity.id
_entity.type
_entity.pdbx_description
1 polymer ?
#
loop_
_entity_poly.entity_id
_entity_poly.type
_entity_poly.pdbx_seq_one_letter_code
_entity_poly.pdbx_strand_id
1 'polypeptide(L)'
;MATATAKTATAAATEAGIGFAVEQPDLYFEDLAKRFNHLTRLNDVTILDSGPDAIAESRYGIEEALFNSGRPVVVVPRNGGNPQPRRISIAWDGSARSARAVSDALPLLAAAQKVTVTVVTGEKDLSHNTSGEELVGYLARHGIVADLAKLPVGKDGVAGTLREHATTSGAEMLVMGAFVHSWFRQTVLGGVTRSLLDDTPVPLFMAY
;
A
#
# COMPACT_ATOMS: atom_id res chain seq x y z
N MET A 1 -2.30 25.99 1.69
CA MET A 1 -3.05 24.74 1.39
C MET A 1 -3.35 23.93 2.65
N ALA A 2 -2.36 23.67 3.53
CA ALA A 2 -2.54 22.85 4.75
C ALA A 2 -3.75 23.25 5.63
N THR A 3 -3.98 24.54 5.88
CA THR A 3 -5.13 25.04 6.67
C THR A 3 -6.49 24.73 6.03
N ALA A 4 -6.58 24.76 4.70
CA ALA A 4 -7.82 24.41 4.00
C ALA A 4 -8.09 22.91 4.12
N THR A 5 -7.08 22.07 3.89
CA THR A 5 -7.19 20.60 4.05
C THR A 5 -7.58 20.22 5.48
N ALA A 6 -6.92 20.80 6.49
CA ALA A 6 -7.22 20.56 7.90
C ALA A 6 -8.67 20.93 8.26
N LYS A 7 -9.17 22.06 7.75
CA LYS A 7 -10.56 22.49 7.96
C LYS A 7 -11.56 21.53 7.32
N THR A 8 -11.30 21.11 6.08
CA THR A 8 -12.16 20.14 5.38
C THR A 8 -12.18 18.79 6.09
N ALA A 9 -11.03 18.28 6.51
CA ALA A 9 -10.93 17.02 7.26
C ALA A 9 -11.66 17.10 8.60
N THR A 10 -11.53 18.22 9.33
CA THR A 10 -12.24 18.48 10.60
C THR A 10 -13.74 18.43 10.41
N ALA A 11 -14.26 19.12 9.37
CA ALA A 11 -15.69 19.14 9.09
C ALA A 11 -16.22 17.73 8.76
N ALA A 12 -15.52 16.99 7.91
CA ALA A 12 -15.88 15.62 7.54
C ALA A 12 -15.85 14.66 8.74
N ALA A 13 -14.82 14.74 9.59
CA ALA A 13 -14.72 13.92 10.80
C ALA A 13 -15.83 14.24 11.81
N THR A 14 -16.18 15.52 11.95
CA THR A 14 -17.28 15.97 12.80
C THR A 14 -18.62 15.43 12.30
N GLU A 15 -18.89 15.53 11.00
CA GLU A 15 -20.11 15.01 10.38
C GLU A 15 -20.22 13.49 10.53
N ALA A 16 -19.10 12.78 10.41
CA ALA A 16 -19.02 11.34 10.62
C ALA A 16 -19.11 10.91 12.11
N GLY A 17 -19.08 11.85 13.06
CA GLY A 17 -19.10 11.55 14.50
C GLY A 17 -17.83 10.84 15.00
N ILE A 18 -16.70 11.02 14.31
CA ILE A 18 -15.43 10.36 14.62
C ILE A 18 -14.60 11.28 15.50
N GLY A 19 -14.01 10.75 16.59
CA GLY A 19 -13.04 11.50 17.39
C GLY A 19 -11.77 11.78 16.57
N PHE A 20 -11.37 13.05 16.50
CA PHE A 20 -10.21 13.45 15.71
C PHE A 20 -9.31 14.43 16.49
N ALA A 21 -8.04 14.45 16.12
CA ALA A 21 -7.08 15.48 16.50
C ALA A 21 -6.43 16.01 15.23
N VAL A 22 -6.25 17.33 15.15
CA VAL A 22 -5.57 17.98 14.03
C VAL A 22 -4.33 18.67 14.55
N GLU A 23 -3.18 18.33 14.00
CA GLU A 23 -1.92 19.02 14.26
C GLU A 23 -1.48 19.81 13.02
N GLN A 24 -1.15 21.08 13.22
CA GLN A 24 -0.53 21.95 12.21
C GLN A 24 0.72 22.60 12.80
N PRO A 25 1.77 21.80 13.08
CA PRO A 25 2.94 22.32 13.75
C PRO A 25 3.75 23.23 12.81
N ASP A 26 4.17 24.38 13.31
CA ASP A 26 5.11 25.27 12.61
C ASP A 26 6.54 24.85 12.98
N LEU A 27 7.07 23.89 12.21
CA LEU A 27 8.37 23.24 12.47
C LEU A 27 9.23 23.25 11.21
N TYR A 28 10.54 23.24 11.40
CA TYR A 28 11.47 22.91 10.33
C TYR A 28 11.26 21.48 9.85
N PHE A 29 11.59 21.23 8.58
CA PHE A 29 11.35 19.96 7.90
C PHE A 29 11.86 18.73 8.68
N GLU A 30 13.06 18.79 9.25
CA GLU A 30 13.62 17.67 10.03
C GLU A 30 12.79 17.34 11.29
N ASP A 31 12.31 18.36 11.99
CA ASP A 31 11.51 18.17 13.20
C ASP A 31 10.06 17.78 12.86
N LEU A 32 9.55 18.24 11.71
CA LEU A 32 8.31 17.76 11.14
C LEU A 32 8.39 16.28 10.80
N ALA A 33 9.48 15.82 10.16
CA ALA A 33 9.70 14.41 9.86
C ALA A 33 9.80 13.55 11.13
N LYS A 34 10.50 14.02 12.16
CA LYS A 34 10.53 13.36 13.48
C LYS A 34 9.13 13.28 14.10
N ARG A 35 8.37 14.38 14.07
CA ARG A 35 7.00 14.41 14.60
C ARG A 35 6.09 13.46 13.85
N PHE A 36 6.17 13.45 12.52
CA PHE A 36 5.44 12.53 11.66
C PHE A 36 5.76 11.07 12.01
N ASN A 37 7.04 10.69 12.08
CA ASN A 37 7.45 9.34 12.45
C ASN A 37 7.03 8.93 13.88
N HIS A 38 7.02 9.87 14.82
CA HIS A 38 6.49 9.62 16.16
C HIS A 38 5.00 9.28 16.12
N LEU A 39 4.21 10.02 15.34
CA LEU A 39 2.78 9.77 15.18
C LEU A 39 2.52 8.44 14.46
N THR A 40 3.21 8.16 13.35
CA THR A 40 2.98 6.92 12.58
C THR A 40 3.27 5.67 13.39
N ARG A 41 4.23 5.69 14.32
CA ARG A 41 4.53 4.55 15.23
C ARG A 41 3.43 4.26 16.25
N LEU A 42 2.68 5.30 16.63
CA LEU A 42 1.62 5.24 17.64
C LEU A 42 0.22 5.06 17.04
N ASN A 43 0.13 4.93 15.72
CA ASN A 43 -1.12 4.66 15.01
C ASN A 43 -1.03 3.32 14.27
N ASP A 44 -2.18 2.68 14.01
CA ASP A 44 -2.20 1.35 13.40
C ASP A 44 -1.94 1.37 11.89
N VAL A 45 -2.33 2.45 11.21
CA VAL A 45 -2.17 2.64 9.77
C VAL A 45 -1.93 4.11 9.46
N THR A 46 -1.07 4.38 8.47
CA THR A 46 -0.87 5.74 7.94
C THR A 46 -1.52 5.84 6.58
N ILE A 47 -2.38 6.85 6.35
CA ILE A 47 -3.05 7.05 5.06
C ILE A 47 -2.50 8.35 4.43
N LEU A 48 -2.00 8.25 3.20
CA LEU A 48 -1.42 9.36 2.45
C LEU A 48 -2.02 9.37 1.03
N ASP A 49 -2.13 10.54 0.41
CA ASP A 49 -2.38 10.60 -1.03
C ASP A 49 -1.10 10.26 -1.81
N SER A 50 -1.25 9.79 -3.05
CA SER A 50 -0.11 9.54 -3.95
C SER A 50 0.57 10.84 -4.42
N GLY A 51 0.03 12.01 -4.06
CA GLY A 51 0.47 13.34 -4.46
C GLY A 51 0.45 13.58 -5.98
N PRO A 52 0.49 14.84 -6.43
CA PRO A 52 1.04 15.13 -7.74
C PRO A 52 2.54 14.89 -7.78
N ASP A 53 3.07 14.44 -8.93
CA ASP A 53 4.48 14.13 -9.22
C ASP A 53 5.49 15.27 -8.96
N ALA A 54 5.06 16.38 -8.39
CA ALA A 54 5.81 17.61 -8.23
C ALA A 54 6.12 18.01 -6.78
N ILE A 55 5.63 17.29 -5.76
CA ILE A 55 6.03 17.58 -4.37
C ILE A 55 6.89 16.43 -3.84
N ALA A 56 8.19 16.68 -3.73
CA ALA A 56 9.16 15.77 -3.10
C ALA A 56 8.70 15.33 -1.69
N GLU A 57 7.89 16.15 -1.02
CA GLU A 57 7.37 15.93 0.33
C GLU A 57 6.35 14.77 0.44
N SER A 58 5.43 14.58 -0.52
CA SER A 58 4.45 13.48 -0.46
C SER A 58 5.15 12.12 -0.59
N ARG A 59 6.09 12.01 -1.54
CA ARG A 59 6.90 10.80 -1.70
C ARG A 59 7.80 10.57 -0.49
N TYR A 60 8.43 11.62 0.02
CA TYR A 60 9.23 11.54 1.24
C TYR A 60 8.39 11.05 2.43
N GLY A 61 7.17 11.56 2.62
CA GLY A 61 6.26 11.10 3.67
C GLY A 61 5.87 9.62 3.54
N ILE A 62 5.63 9.14 2.30
CA ILE A 62 5.35 7.72 2.04
C ILE A 62 6.58 6.87 2.37
N GLU A 63 7.77 7.25 1.93
CA GLU A 63 9.02 6.54 2.21
C GLU A 63 9.34 6.53 3.72
N GLU A 64 9.23 7.69 4.39
CA GLU A 64 9.42 7.80 5.84
C GLU A 64 8.44 6.91 6.60
N ALA A 65 7.15 6.94 6.27
CA ALA A 65 6.17 6.09 6.90
C ALA A 65 6.49 4.60 6.66
N LEU A 66 6.81 4.20 5.43
CA LEU A 66 7.08 2.80 5.12
C LEU A 66 8.33 2.27 5.83
N PHE A 67 9.44 3.02 5.82
CA PHE A 67 10.71 2.54 6.35
C PHE A 67 10.89 2.78 7.85
N ASN A 68 10.27 3.83 8.40
CA ASN A 68 10.55 4.28 9.77
C ASN A 68 9.36 4.14 10.73
N SER A 69 8.14 3.79 10.29
CA SER A 69 7.00 3.64 11.22
C SER A 69 6.87 2.23 11.83
N GLY A 70 7.28 1.19 11.09
CA GLY A 70 6.96 -0.21 11.42
C GLY A 70 5.48 -0.58 11.29
N ARG A 71 4.69 0.27 10.63
CA ARG A 71 3.24 0.16 10.41
C ARG A 71 2.92 0.18 8.92
N PRO A 72 1.78 -0.40 8.50
CA PRO A 72 1.34 -0.34 7.12
C PRO A 72 0.99 1.09 6.70
N VAL A 73 1.15 1.36 5.41
CA VAL A 73 0.81 2.62 4.76
C VAL A 73 -0.24 2.34 3.68
N VAL A 74 -1.31 3.13 3.68
CA VAL A 74 -2.30 3.17 2.59
C VAL A 74 -2.02 4.40 1.74
N VAL A 75 -1.68 4.20 0.48
CA VAL A 75 -1.51 5.27 -0.50
C VAL A 75 -2.76 5.35 -1.37
N VAL A 76 -3.46 6.48 -1.32
CA VAL A 76 -4.70 6.74 -2.05
C VAL A 76 -4.38 7.45 -3.37
N PRO A 77 -4.73 6.89 -4.54
CA PRO A 77 -4.47 7.54 -5.81
C PRO A 77 -5.34 8.79 -6.00
N ARG A 78 -4.98 9.62 -6.98
CA ARG A 78 -5.63 10.93 -7.21
C ARG A 78 -7.13 10.84 -7.52
N ASN A 79 -7.58 9.75 -8.11
CA ASN A 79 -8.98 9.47 -8.40
C ASN A 79 -9.75 8.95 -7.17
N GLY A 80 -9.12 8.90 -6.00
CA GLY A 80 -9.70 8.43 -4.75
C GLY A 80 -9.67 6.91 -4.63
N GLY A 81 -10.55 6.36 -3.81
CA GLY A 81 -10.64 4.93 -3.60
C GLY A 81 -11.87 4.57 -2.77
N ASN A 82 -12.14 3.27 -2.67
CA ASN A 82 -13.18 2.79 -1.77
C ASN A 82 -12.61 2.70 -0.34
N PRO A 83 -13.16 3.44 0.65
CA PRO A 83 -12.70 3.36 2.04
C PRO A 83 -13.02 2.01 2.70
N GLN A 84 -13.88 1.19 2.09
CA GLN A 84 -14.23 -0.16 2.52
C GLN A 84 -14.10 -1.14 1.33
N PRO A 85 -12.87 -1.46 0.90
CA PRO A 85 -12.66 -2.30 -0.27
C PRO A 85 -13.22 -3.70 -0.03
N ARG A 86 -14.07 -4.18 -0.95
CA ARG A 86 -14.70 -5.51 -0.90
C ARG A 86 -14.01 -6.51 -1.80
N ARG A 87 -13.24 -6.04 -2.79
CA ARG A 87 -12.46 -6.88 -3.69
C ARG A 87 -11.00 -6.50 -3.55
N ILE A 88 -10.19 -7.35 -2.92
CA ILE A 88 -8.78 -7.05 -2.61
C ILE A 88 -7.89 -7.98 -3.42
N SER A 89 -6.92 -7.42 -4.13
CA SER A 89 -5.84 -8.19 -4.77
C SER A 89 -4.59 -8.12 -3.90
N ILE A 90 -3.90 -9.24 -3.73
CA ILE A 90 -2.61 -9.33 -3.06
C ILE A 90 -1.54 -9.55 -4.12
N ALA A 91 -0.67 -8.59 -4.35
CA ALA A 91 0.51 -8.78 -5.18
C ALA A 91 1.56 -9.59 -4.39
N TRP A 92 1.78 -10.83 -4.80
CA TRP A 92 2.62 -11.78 -4.08
C TRP A 92 3.89 -12.15 -4.85
N ASP A 93 5.04 -11.94 -4.22
CA ASP A 93 6.36 -12.34 -4.71
C ASP A 93 7.08 -13.32 -3.77
N GLY A 94 6.41 -13.77 -2.69
CA GLY A 94 6.99 -14.65 -1.68
C GLY A 94 8.03 -14.01 -0.75
N SER A 95 8.23 -12.69 -0.81
CA SER A 95 9.18 -12.00 0.06
C SER A 95 8.62 -11.74 1.46
N ALA A 96 9.51 -11.54 2.44
CA ALA A 96 9.13 -11.20 3.81
C ALA A 96 8.25 -9.93 3.92
N ARG A 97 8.44 -8.97 3.00
CA ARG A 97 7.66 -7.72 2.95
C ARG A 97 6.24 -7.96 2.46
N SER A 98 6.09 -8.81 1.45
CA SER A 98 4.76 -9.24 1.00
C SER A 98 4.06 -10.02 2.11
N ALA A 99 4.77 -10.89 2.82
CA ALA A 99 4.22 -11.60 3.99
C ALA A 99 3.77 -10.63 5.09
N ARG A 100 4.58 -9.59 5.38
CA ARG A 100 4.23 -8.54 6.35
C ARG A 100 2.99 -7.76 5.92
N ALA A 101 2.92 -7.35 4.65
CA ALA A 101 1.77 -6.63 4.12
C ALA A 101 0.48 -7.46 4.23
N VAL A 102 0.54 -8.76 3.91
CA VAL A 102 -0.61 -9.67 4.13
C VAL A 102 -0.99 -9.75 5.59
N SER A 103 -0.02 -9.94 6.49
CA SER A 103 -0.27 -10.04 7.93
C SER A 103 -0.99 -8.80 8.47
N ASP A 104 -0.50 -7.61 8.11
CA ASP A 104 -1.07 -6.34 8.56
C ASP A 104 -2.45 -6.08 7.91
N ALA A 105 -2.70 -6.63 6.72
CA ALA A 105 -3.98 -6.51 6.01
C ALA A 105 -5.04 -7.55 6.42
N LEU A 106 -4.73 -8.53 7.28
CA LEU A 106 -5.66 -9.62 7.66
C LEU A 106 -7.07 -9.13 8.05
N PRO A 107 -7.26 -8.05 8.84
CA PRO A 107 -8.60 -7.56 9.17
C PRO A 107 -9.40 -7.10 7.94
N LEU A 108 -8.74 -6.44 6.98
CA LEU A 108 -9.37 -6.00 5.73
C LEU A 108 -9.69 -7.18 4.82
N LEU A 109 -8.76 -8.15 4.73
CA LEU A 109 -8.92 -9.36 3.93
C LEU A 109 -10.07 -10.24 4.46
N ALA A 110 -10.24 -10.31 5.78
CA ALA A 110 -11.35 -11.03 6.41
C ALA A 110 -12.71 -10.37 6.19
N ALA A 111 -12.75 -9.04 6.04
CA ALA A 111 -13.96 -8.29 5.74
C ALA A 111 -14.30 -8.23 4.23
N ALA A 112 -13.36 -8.61 3.36
CA ALA A 112 -13.53 -8.56 1.92
C ALA A 112 -14.49 -9.65 1.42
N GLN A 113 -15.27 -9.33 0.38
CA GLN A 113 -16.12 -10.29 -0.32
C GLN A 113 -15.32 -11.19 -1.27
N LYS A 114 -14.20 -10.67 -1.78
CA LYS A 114 -13.31 -11.42 -2.68
C LYS A 114 -11.86 -11.04 -2.41
N VAL A 115 -11.02 -12.06 -2.24
CA VAL A 115 -9.57 -11.92 -2.17
C VAL A 115 -8.94 -12.69 -3.32
N THR A 116 -8.01 -12.06 -4.04
CA THR A 116 -7.24 -12.72 -5.11
C THR A 116 -5.76 -12.60 -4.78
N VAL A 117 -5.06 -13.73 -4.66
CA VAL A 117 -3.59 -13.77 -4.65
C VAL A 117 -3.11 -13.69 -6.10
N THR A 118 -2.37 -12.63 -6.43
CA THR A 118 -1.86 -12.36 -7.76
C THR A 118 -0.35 -12.50 -7.77
N VAL A 119 0.16 -13.47 -8.55
CA VAL A 119 1.59 -13.72 -8.75
C VAL A 119 1.95 -13.39 -10.19
N VAL A 120 2.85 -12.44 -10.39
CA VAL A 120 3.39 -12.14 -11.73
C VAL A 120 4.63 -13.02 -11.99
N THR A 121 4.60 -13.79 -13.07
CA THR A 121 5.66 -14.74 -13.45
C THR A 121 6.47 -14.23 -14.64
N GLY A 122 7.68 -14.75 -14.83
CA GLY A 122 8.50 -14.47 -16.01
C GLY A 122 9.41 -13.22 -15.93
N GLU A 123 9.29 -12.38 -14.90
CA GLU A 123 10.26 -11.29 -14.65
C GLU A 123 11.46 -11.78 -13.82
N LYS A 124 11.19 -12.59 -12.80
CA LYS A 124 12.20 -13.16 -11.89
C LYS A 124 11.87 -14.63 -11.63
N ASP A 125 12.90 -15.41 -11.33
CA ASP A 125 12.70 -16.76 -10.83
C ASP A 125 12.20 -16.71 -9.38
N LEU A 126 10.92 -17.00 -9.20
CA LEU A 126 10.25 -17.09 -7.90
C LEU A 126 10.05 -18.55 -7.46
N SER A 127 10.61 -19.53 -8.18
CA SER A 127 10.37 -20.96 -7.93
C SER A 127 10.86 -21.43 -6.56
N HIS A 128 11.85 -20.74 -5.98
CA HIS A 128 12.39 -21.01 -4.65
C HIS A 128 11.73 -20.19 -3.53
N ASN A 129 10.87 -19.23 -3.87
CA ASN A 129 10.15 -18.43 -2.88
C ASN A 129 8.87 -19.15 -2.43
N THR A 130 8.28 -18.70 -1.32
CA THR A 130 6.96 -19.17 -0.90
C THR A 130 5.93 -18.92 -1.99
N SER A 131 5.26 -19.98 -2.44
CA SER A 131 4.34 -19.96 -3.57
C SER A 131 3.03 -19.22 -3.25
N GLY A 132 2.31 -18.81 -4.29
CA GLY A 132 0.96 -18.25 -4.12
C GLY A 132 -0.03 -19.29 -3.59
N GLU A 133 0.14 -20.57 -3.92
CA GLU A 133 -0.63 -21.68 -3.36
C GLU A 133 -0.46 -21.80 -1.84
N GLU A 134 0.77 -21.70 -1.34
CA GLU A 134 1.04 -21.71 0.10
C GLU A 134 0.40 -20.50 0.80
N LEU A 135 0.40 -19.33 0.16
CA LEU A 135 -0.30 -18.15 0.68
C LEU A 135 -1.82 -18.38 0.74
N VAL A 136 -2.44 -18.96 -0.28
CA VAL A 136 -3.87 -19.32 -0.25
C VAL A 136 -4.15 -20.26 0.91
N GLY A 137 -3.30 -21.26 1.13
CA GLY A 137 -3.40 -22.16 2.29
C GLY A 137 -3.22 -21.44 3.63
N TYR A 138 -2.36 -20.43 3.71
CA TYR A 138 -2.22 -19.56 4.87
C TYR A 138 -3.49 -18.74 5.14
N LEU A 139 -4.05 -18.10 4.11
CA LEU A 139 -5.28 -17.30 4.23
C LEU A 139 -6.47 -18.15 4.66
N ALA A 140 -6.57 -19.38 4.16
CA ALA A 140 -7.61 -20.33 4.58
C ALA A 140 -7.56 -20.63 6.09
N ARG A 141 -6.37 -20.70 6.71
CA ARG A 141 -6.23 -20.86 8.18
C ARG A 141 -6.76 -19.66 8.97
N HIS A 142 -6.83 -18.50 8.34
CA HIS A 142 -7.46 -17.29 8.89
C HIS A 142 -8.95 -17.16 8.51
N GLY A 143 -9.55 -18.18 7.89
CA GLY A 143 -10.95 -18.15 7.45
C GLY A 143 -11.19 -17.33 6.17
N ILE A 144 -10.13 -17.00 5.43
CA ILE A 144 -10.19 -16.17 4.22
C ILE A 144 -10.11 -17.09 3.00
N VAL A 145 -11.16 -17.10 2.18
CA VAL A 145 -11.16 -17.79 0.88
C VAL A 145 -10.54 -16.88 -0.16
N ALA A 146 -9.48 -17.34 -0.83
CA ALA A 146 -8.78 -16.57 -1.85
C ALA A 146 -8.61 -17.35 -3.15
N ASP A 147 -8.83 -16.67 -4.27
CA ASP A 147 -8.50 -17.17 -5.61
C ASP A 147 -6.99 -16.99 -5.88
N LEU A 148 -6.41 -17.81 -6.75
CA LEU A 148 -5.02 -17.65 -7.21
C LEU A 148 -4.99 -17.27 -8.69
N ALA A 149 -4.35 -16.14 -9.01
CA ALA A 149 -4.09 -15.67 -10.37
C ALA A 149 -2.58 -15.64 -10.63
N LYS A 150 -2.11 -16.51 -11.53
CA LYS A 150 -0.73 -16.49 -12.04
C LYS A 150 -0.70 -15.80 -13.39
N LEU A 151 -0.04 -14.66 -13.48
CA LEU A 151 -0.05 -13.81 -14.66
C LEU A 151 1.35 -13.74 -15.26
N PRO A 152 1.56 -14.09 -16.55
CA PRO A 152 2.83 -13.81 -17.19
C PRO A 152 3.07 -12.30 -17.25
N VAL A 153 4.32 -11.88 -17.07
CA VAL A 153 4.69 -10.46 -17.17
C VAL A 153 4.34 -9.90 -18.55
N GLY A 154 3.54 -8.84 -18.56
CA GLY A 154 3.17 -8.10 -19.76
C GLY A 154 4.27 -7.16 -20.26
N LYS A 155 3.98 -6.45 -21.35
CA LYS A 155 4.93 -5.51 -21.99
C LYS A 155 5.36 -4.36 -21.07
N ASP A 156 4.47 -3.94 -20.18
CA ASP A 156 4.70 -2.84 -19.24
C ASP A 156 5.27 -3.31 -17.89
N GLY A 157 5.86 -4.50 -17.87
CA GLY A 157 6.49 -5.10 -16.69
C GLY A 157 5.49 -5.53 -15.61
N VAL A 158 6.01 -5.83 -14.42
CA VAL A 158 5.19 -6.30 -13.28
C VAL A 158 4.18 -5.25 -12.84
N ALA A 159 4.58 -3.98 -12.73
CA ALA A 159 3.67 -2.90 -12.34
C ALA A 159 2.51 -2.76 -13.33
N GLY A 160 2.78 -2.75 -14.64
CA GLY A 160 1.74 -2.71 -15.66
C GLY A 160 0.79 -3.90 -15.59
N THR A 161 1.33 -5.09 -15.40
CA THR A 161 0.54 -6.33 -15.26
C THR A 161 -0.38 -6.28 -14.04
N LEU A 162 0.12 -5.78 -12.90
CA LEU A 162 -0.67 -5.60 -11.68
C LEU A 162 -1.78 -4.56 -11.86
N ARG A 163 -1.52 -3.44 -12.56
CA ARG A 163 -2.54 -2.42 -12.87
C ARG A 163 -3.64 -2.93 -13.77
N GLU A 164 -3.25 -3.61 -14.84
CA GLU A 164 -4.18 -4.22 -15.78
C GLU A 164 -5.05 -5.25 -15.06
N HIS A 165 -4.45 -6.09 -14.21
CA HIS A 165 -5.20 -7.06 -13.43
C HIS A 165 -6.13 -6.41 -12.40
N ALA A 166 -5.66 -5.39 -11.67
CA ALA A 166 -6.49 -4.66 -10.70
C ALA A 166 -7.72 -4.05 -11.38
N THR A 167 -7.53 -3.45 -12.56
CA THR A 167 -8.62 -2.87 -13.36
C THR A 167 -9.59 -3.94 -13.85
N THR A 168 -9.09 -4.98 -14.51
CA THR A 168 -9.92 -6.01 -15.16
C THR A 168 -10.64 -6.92 -14.17
N SER A 169 -10.04 -7.19 -13.00
CA SER A 169 -10.68 -7.95 -11.92
C SER A 169 -11.63 -7.11 -11.05
N GLY A 170 -11.65 -5.79 -11.26
CA GLY A 170 -12.42 -4.86 -10.45
C GLY A 170 -11.94 -4.78 -9.00
N ALA A 171 -10.64 -5.02 -8.75
CA ALA A 171 -10.06 -4.82 -7.43
C ALA A 171 -10.32 -3.39 -6.95
N GLU A 172 -10.47 -3.22 -5.64
CA GLU A 172 -10.73 -1.94 -4.99
C GLU A 172 -9.56 -1.53 -4.07
N MET A 173 -8.60 -2.44 -3.87
CA MET A 173 -7.35 -2.23 -3.17
C MET A 173 -6.32 -3.27 -3.63
N LEU A 174 -5.05 -2.85 -3.70
CA LEU A 174 -3.90 -3.72 -3.93
C LEU A 174 -3.04 -3.80 -2.66
N VAL A 175 -2.91 -4.98 -2.07
CA VAL A 175 -2.01 -5.28 -0.95
C VAL A 175 -0.67 -5.73 -1.50
N MET A 176 0.43 -5.11 -1.10
CA MET A 176 1.77 -5.48 -1.60
C MET A 176 2.89 -5.18 -0.60
N GLY A 177 3.96 -5.98 -0.66
CA GLY A 177 5.22 -5.60 -0.03
C GLY A 177 5.86 -4.41 -0.74
N ALA A 178 6.44 -3.47 0.01
CA ALA A 178 7.14 -2.34 -0.55
C ALA A 178 8.59 -2.70 -0.93
N PHE A 179 9.09 -2.15 -2.04
CA PHE A 179 10.53 -2.01 -2.35
C PHE A 179 11.40 -3.28 -2.34
N VAL A 180 11.54 -3.99 -3.45
CA VAL A 180 12.44 -5.16 -3.53
C VAL A 180 13.71 -4.91 -4.39
N HIS A 181 14.86 -4.79 -3.69
CA HIS A 181 16.29 -4.82 -4.12
C HIS A 181 16.82 -3.59 -4.93
N SER A 182 17.95 -2.94 -4.59
CA SER A 182 19.33 -3.44 -4.54
C SER A 182 20.19 -2.88 -3.38
N TRP A 183 21.31 -3.57 -3.14
CA TRP A 183 22.27 -3.55 -2.04
C TRP A 183 23.15 -2.27 -1.97
N PHE A 184 22.55 -1.08 -2.05
CA PHE A 184 23.23 0.15 -1.67
C PHE A 184 22.24 1.22 -1.22
N ARG A 185 22.53 1.79 -0.06
CA ARG A 185 21.74 2.77 0.69
C ARG A 185 21.66 4.17 0.02
N GLN A 186 21.80 4.29 -1.30
CA GLN A 186 21.91 5.62 -1.92
C GLN A 186 20.89 6.02 -2.99
N THR A 187 19.96 5.18 -3.46
CA THR A 187 18.93 5.72 -4.38
C THR A 187 17.70 4.82 -4.56
N VAL A 188 16.56 5.35 -4.12
CA VAL A 188 15.25 5.39 -4.82
C VAL A 188 14.50 4.06 -5.03
N LEU A 189 13.27 4.04 -4.52
CA LEU A 189 12.12 3.19 -4.88
C LEU A 189 12.41 2.10 -5.96
N GLY A 190 12.28 0.82 -5.60
CA GLY A 190 12.26 -0.27 -6.59
C GLY A 190 11.26 0.01 -7.72
N GLY A 191 11.64 -0.28 -8.98
CA GLY A 191 10.92 0.19 -10.17
C GLY A 191 9.43 -0.16 -10.21
N VAL A 192 9.04 -1.31 -9.66
CA VAL A 192 7.63 -1.72 -9.54
C VAL A 192 6.87 -0.83 -8.57
N THR A 193 7.37 -0.65 -7.34
CA THR A 193 6.72 0.18 -6.33
C THR A 193 6.62 1.63 -6.79
N ARG A 194 7.69 2.18 -7.39
CA ARG A 194 7.65 3.53 -7.98
C ARG A 194 6.54 3.63 -9.03
N SER A 195 6.53 2.72 -9.99
CA SER A 195 5.55 2.77 -11.08
C SER A 195 4.10 2.63 -10.60
N LEU A 196 3.86 1.88 -9.51
CA LEU A 196 2.53 1.79 -8.89
C LEU A 196 2.17 3.04 -8.08
N LEU A 197 3.11 3.65 -7.37
CA LEU A 197 2.87 4.92 -6.68
C LEU A 197 2.56 6.06 -7.66
N ASP A 198 3.17 6.04 -8.85
CA ASP A 198 2.99 7.06 -9.89
C ASP A 198 1.59 6.99 -10.51
N ASP A 199 1.10 5.77 -10.77
CA ASP A 199 -0.13 5.55 -11.53
C ASP A 199 -0.79 4.24 -11.13
N THR A 200 -1.50 4.18 -10.00
CA THR A 200 -2.31 3.01 -9.63
C THR A 200 -3.79 3.32 -9.76
N PRO A 201 -4.62 2.39 -10.28
CA PRO A 201 -6.06 2.61 -10.40
C PRO A 201 -6.79 2.55 -9.04
N VAL A 202 -6.14 2.00 -8.01
CA VAL A 202 -6.75 1.70 -6.69
C VAL A 202 -5.79 2.00 -5.54
N PRO A 203 -6.28 2.24 -4.31
CA PRO A 203 -5.45 2.34 -3.12
C PRO A 203 -4.45 1.20 -2.96
N LEU A 204 -3.22 1.54 -2.58
CA LEU A 204 -2.16 0.58 -2.27
C LEU A 204 -2.06 0.42 -0.76
N PHE A 205 -2.24 -0.79 -0.25
CA PHE A 205 -1.88 -1.14 1.12
C PHE A 205 -0.47 -1.74 1.11
N MET A 206 0.47 -1.07 1.76
CA MET A 206 1.88 -1.37 1.67
C MET A 206 2.51 -1.59 3.05
N ALA A 207 3.44 -2.54 3.13
CA ALA A 207 4.28 -2.74 4.31
C ALA A 207 5.74 -3.05 3.94
N TYR A 208 6.65 -2.80 4.87
CA TYR A 208 8.10 -3.03 4.75
C TYR A 208 8.63 -3.92 5.89
#